data_AF-A0A6V8SG18-F1
#
_entry.id   AF-A0A6V8SG18-F1
#
_cell.length_a   1.000
_cell.length_b   1.000
_cell.length_c   1.000
_cell.angle_alpha   90.00
_cell.angle_beta   90.00
_cell.angle_gamma   90.00
#
_symmetry.space_group_name_H-M   'P 1'
#
loop_
_entity.id
_entity.type
_entity.pdbx_description
1 polymer ?
#
loop_
_entity_poly.entity_id
_entity_poly.type
_entity_poly.pdbx_seq_one_letter_code
_entity_poly.pdbx_strand_id
1 'polypeptide(L)' 'MKNKCVFIISLIIMIISILFMCVNRFVAPLQDLTLRILGSVMLVNIFVLSYSAVKLKSKN' A
#
# COMPACT_ATOMS: atom_id res chain seq x y z
N MET A 1 4.60 20.31 6.49
CA MET A 1 3.99 20.14 5.15
C MET A 1 4.50 18.93 4.35
N LYS A 2 5.77 18.51 4.47
CA LYS A 2 6.34 17.35 3.74
C LYS A 2 5.59 16.01 3.94
N ASN A 3 5.06 15.74 5.14
CA ASN A 3 4.39 14.45 5.44
C ASN A 3 3.01 14.29 4.78
N LYS A 4 2.31 15.39 4.44
CA LYS A 4 0.97 15.32 3.83
C LYS A 4 1.05 14.76 2.40
N CYS A 5 2.07 15.15 1.64
CA CYS A 5 2.29 14.62 0.30
C CYS A 5 2.63 13.12 0.32
N VAL A 6 3.50 12.68 1.24
CA VAL A 6 3.85 11.26 1.40
C VAL A 6 2.63 10.43 1.81
N PHE A 7 1.79 10.96 2.69
CA PHE A 7 0.54 10.32 3.10
C PHE A 7 -0.45 10.20 1.93
N ILE A 8 -0.65 11.26 1.15
CA ILE A 8 -1.51 11.23 -0.04
C ILE A 8 -1.01 10.22 -1.07
N ILE A 9 0.30 10.18 -1.34
CA ILE A 9 0.90 9.23 -2.29
C ILE A 9 0.71 7.80 -1.79
N SER A 10 0.94 7.54 -0.50
CA SER A 10 0.73 6.21 0.09
C SER A 10 -0.73 5.78 0.01
N LEU A 11 -1.67 6.70 0.23
CA LEU A 11 -3.10 6.46 0.17
C LEU A 11 -3.56 6.15 -1.26
N ILE A 12 -3.04 6.86 -2.27
CA ILE A 12 -3.31 6.57 -3.69
C ILE A 12 -2.80 5.17 -4.07
N ILE A 13 -1.57 4.81 -3.66
CA ILE A 13 -1.01 3.47 -3.92
C ILE A 13 -1.86 2.37 -3.24
N MET A 14 -2.38 2.65 -2.05
CA MET A 14 -3.26 1.74 -1.32
C MET A 14 -4.59 1.52 -2.07
N ILE A 15 -5.22 2.58 -2.57
CA ILE A 15 -6.46 2.50 -3.36
C ILE A 15 -6.24 1.68 -4.63
N ILE A 16 -5.16 1.93 -5.37
CA ILE A 16 -4.82 1.19 -6.58
C ILE A 16 -4.61 -0.29 -6.29
N SER A 17 -3.90 -0.61 -5.19
CA SER A 17 -3.66 -2.00 -4.78
C SER A 17 -4.95 -2.75 -4.45
N ILE A 18 -5.89 -2.09 -3.75
CA ILE A 18 -7.20 -2.66 -3.43
C ILE A 18 -8.02 -2.89 -4.71
N LEU A 19 -8.00 -1.95 -5.64
CA LEU A 19 -8.67 -2.08 -6.93
C LEU A 19 -8.15 -3.29 -7.72
N PHE A 20 -6.83 -3.49 -7.78
CA PHE A 20 -6.24 -4.66 -8.41
C PHE A 20 -6.63 -5.97 -7.69
N MET A 21 -6.72 -5.97 -6.36
CA MET A 21 -7.16 -7.13 -5.58
C MET A 21 -8.63 -7.49 -5.87
N CYS A 22 -9.50 -6.48 -5.98
CA CYS A 22 -10.90 -6.65 -6.35
C CYS A 22 -11.04 -7.15 -7.79
N VAL A 23 -10.35 -6.53 -8.75
CA VAL A 23 -10.37 -6.96 -10.16
C VAL A 23 -9.88 -8.40 -10.30
N ASN A 24 -8.81 -8.77 -9.59
CA ASN A 24 -8.32 -10.15 -9.55
C ASN A 24 -9.37 -11.14 -9.03
N ARG A 25 -10.16 -10.75 -8.01
CA ARG A 25 -11.19 -11.61 -7.44
C ARG A 25 -12.43 -11.76 -8.34
N PHE A 26 -12.74 -10.72 -9.12
CA PHE A 26 -13.98 -10.65 -9.91
C PHE A 26 -13.83 -11.08 -11.38
N VAL A 27 -12.68 -10.85 -12.02
CA VAL A 27 -12.55 -10.99 -13.48
C VAL A 27 -11.90 -12.32 -13.91
N ALA A 28 -10.90 -12.80 -13.16
CA ALA A 28 -10.25 -14.11 -13.26
C ALA A 28 -9.00 -14.08 -12.36
N PRO A 29 -8.51 -15.21 -11.82
CA PRO A 29 -7.21 -15.22 -11.16
C PRO A 29 -6.13 -14.75 -12.15
N LEU A 30 -5.63 -13.53 -11.95
CA LEU A 30 -4.43 -13.05 -12.64
C LEU A 30 -3.28 -13.98 -12.24
N GLN A 31 -2.36 -14.21 -13.19
CA GLN A 31 -1.16 -15.02 -12.99
C GLN A 31 -0.58 -14.78 -11.59
N ASP A 32 -0.33 -15.87 -10.85
CA ASP A 32 0.15 -15.86 -9.45
C ASP A 32 1.31 -14.89 -9.21
N LEU A 33 2.15 -14.68 -10.22
CA LEU A 33 3.25 -13.73 -10.20
C LEU A 33 2.80 -12.29 -9.92
N THR A 34 1.75 -11.80 -10.58
CA THR A 34 1.25 -10.43 -10.45
C THR A 34 0.68 -10.19 -9.06
N LEU A 35 -0.08 -11.15 -8.53
CA LEU A 35 -0.61 -11.09 -7.16
C LEU A 35 0.51 -11.09 -6.11
N ARG A 36 1.55 -11.89 -6.33
CA ARG A 36 2.69 -11.99 -5.42
C ARG A 36 3.51 -10.69 -5.38
N ILE A 37 3.69 -10.05 -6.53
CA ILE A 37 4.33 -8.73 -6.63
C ILE A 37 3.48 -7.67 -5.93
N LEU A 38 2.17 -7.64 -6.18
CA LEU A 38 1.26 -6.67 -5.56
C LEU A 38 1.20 -6.81 -4.03
N GLY A 39 1.11 -8.04 -3.52
CA GLY A 39 1.15 -8.33 -2.09
C GLY A 39 2.48 -7.91 -1.44
N SER A 40 3.61 -8.11 -2.14
CA SER A 40 4.93 -7.69 -1.66
C SER A 40 5.04 -6.16 -1.57
N VAL A 41 4.54 -5.42 -2.57
CA VAL A 41 4.50 -3.96 -2.56
C VAL A 41 3.63 -3.44 -1.41
N MET A 42 2.50 -4.09 -1.15
CA MET A 42 1.59 -3.72 -0.06
C MET A 42 2.23 -3.93 1.32
N LEU A 43 2.98 -5.02 1.52
CA LEU A 43 3.76 -5.28 2.74
C LEU A 43 4.80 -4.19 3.00
N VAL A 44 5.55 -3.79 1.98
CA VAL A 44 6.54 -2.71 2.09
C VAL A 44 5.86 -1.40 2.44
N ASN A 45 4.71 -1.10 1.82
CA ASN A 45 3.97 0.13 2.07
C ASN A 45 3.46 0.19 3.52
N ILE A 46 2.89 -0.90 4.04
CA ILE A 46 2.48 -1.01 5.44
C ILE A 46 3.66 -0.80 6.38
N PHE A 47 4.82 -1.40 6.09
CA PHE A 47 6.03 -1.21 6.90
C PHE A 47 6.47 0.25 6.98
N VAL A 48 6.48 0.95 5.84
CA VAL A 48 6.83 2.37 5.76
C VAL A 48 5.80 3.22 6.49
N LEU A 49 4.51 2.92 6.35
CA LEU A 49 3.42 3.61 7.03
C LEU A 49 3.49 3.41 8.55
N SER A 50 3.73 2.18 9.01
CA SER A 50 3.92 1.85 10.43
C SER A 50 5.15 2.54 11.00
N TYR A 51 6.29 2.53 10.29
CA TYR A 51 7.49 3.24 10.72
C TYR A 51 7.24 4.76 10.81
N SER A 52 6.56 5.32 9.81
CA SER A 52 6.19 6.74 9.79
C SER A 52 5.24 7.08 10.94
N ALA A 53 4.28 6.21 11.26
CA ALA A 53 3.33 6.39 12.36
C ALA A 53 4.01 6.30 13.73
N VAL A 54 4.87 5.31 13.95
CA VAL A 54 5.65 5.15 15.20
C VAL A 54 6.61 6.32 15.41
N LYS A 55 7.30 6.77 14.35
CA LYS A 55 8.19 7.93 14.42
C LYS A 55 7.46 9.24 14.68
N LEU A 56 6.22 9.37 14.18
CA LEU A 56 5.35 10.51 14.51
C LEU A 56 4.91 10.48 15.97
N LYS A 57 4.57 9.31 16.50
CA LYS A 57 4.21 9.11 17.92
C LYS A 57 5.39 9.38 18.86
N SER A 58 6.61 9.00 18.48
CA SER A 58 7.83 9.22 19.27
C SER A 58 8.29 10.68 19.30
N LYS A 59 7.74 11.56 18.44
CA LYS A 59 8.11 12.98 18.35
C LYS A 59 7.06 13.91 18.98
N ASN A 60 5.98 13.36 19.54
CA ASN A 60 4.95 14.06 20.30
C ASN A 60 5.06 13.71 21.78
#